data_AF-A0A950EVB5-F1
#
_entry.id   AF-A0A950EVB5-F1
#
_cell.length_a   1.000
_cell.length_b   1.000
_cell.length_c   1.000
_cell.angle_alpha   90.00
_cell.angle_beta   90.00
_cell.angle_gamma   90.00
#
_symmetry.space_group_name_H-M   'P 1'
#
loop_
_entity.id
_entity.type
_entity.pdbx_description
1 polymer ?
#
loop_
_entity_poly.entity_id
_entity_poly.type
_entity_poly.pdbx_seq_one_letter_code
_entity_poly.pdbx_strand_id
1 'polypeptide(L)'
;HDDVRVEPSGKDALAPPEARAMVEELAATADANGDRATLAAATTKDSLVQLGAKHGVKGRALYRPIRIAATGEEHGVELPILLPLLGSRRLAARIRSALTQV
;
A
#
# COMPACT_ATOMS: atom_id res chain seq x y z
N HIS A 1 -4.68 1.84 -18.05
CA HIS A 1 -3.71 0.89 -17.48
C HIS A 1 -3.15 1.58 -16.24
N ASP A 2 -3.54 1.15 -15.05
CA ASP A 2 -3.08 1.75 -13.77
C ASP A 2 -2.01 0.85 -13.16
N ASP A 3 -1.06 0.43 -14.01
CA ASP A 3 0.05 -0.41 -13.62
C ASP A 3 1.15 0.48 -13.05
N VAL A 4 1.67 0.09 -11.89
CA VAL A 4 2.72 0.83 -11.21
C VAL A 4 4.05 0.14 -11.47
N ARG A 5 5.05 0.89 -11.91
CA ARG A 5 6.39 0.33 -12.09
C ARG A 5 7.17 0.46 -10.78
N VAL A 6 7.52 -0.67 -10.19
CA VAL A 6 8.37 -0.72 -9.01
C VAL A 6 9.84 -0.76 -9.43
N GLU A 7 10.58 0.28 -9.05
CA GLU A 7 12.03 0.35 -9.21
C GLU A 7 12.73 -0.80 -8.46
N PRO A 8 13.91 -1.27 -8.93
CA PRO A 8 14.62 -2.38 -8.29
C PRO A 8 14.91 -2.15 -6.80
N SER A 9 15.21 -0.92 -6.40
CA SER A 9 15.40 -0.55 -4.99
C SER A 9 14.12 -0.70 -4.14
N GLY A 10 12.95 -0.55 -4.77
CA GLY A 10 11.66 -0.73 -4.10
C GLY A 10 11.25 -2.19 -3.95
N LYS A 11 11.74 -3.09 -4.81
CA LYS A 11 11.43 -4.52 -4.75
C LYS A 11 11.89 -5.16 -3.45
N ASP A 12 13.02 -4.73 -2.90
CA ASP A 12 13.53 -5.17 -1.60
C ASP A 12 12.52 -4.93 -0.47
N ALA A 13 11.82 -3.80 -0.48
CA ALA A 13 10.83 -3.50 0.56
C ALA A 13 9.60 -4.44 0.50
N LEU A 14 9.28 -4.94 -0.70
CA LEU A 14 8.19 -5.88 -0.94
C LEU A 14 8.66 -7.34 -0.95
N ALA A 15 9.97 -7.61 -0.84
CA ALA A 15 10.50 -8.97 -0.80
C ALA A 15 10.07 -9.76 0.45
N PRO A 16 9.99 -9.20 1.67
CA PRO A 16 9.55 -9.93 2.84
C PRO A 16 8.10 -10.42 2.72
N PRO A 17 7.79 -11.68 3.08
CA PRO A 17 6.42 -12.21 2.99
C PRO A 17 5.42 -11.43 3.86
N GLU A 18 5.86 -10.96 5.02
CA GLU A 18 5.08 -10.07 5.91
C GLU A 18 4.67 -8.76 5.23
N ALA A 19 5.58 -8.15 4.46
CA ALA A 19 5.30 -6.92 3.72
C ALA A 19 4.31 -7.17 2.56
N ARG A 20 4.44 -8.31 1.87
CA ARG A 20 3.52 -8.71 0.78
C ARG A 20 2.12 -8.94 1.30
N ALA A 21 1.97 -9.75 2.35
CA ALA A 21 0.68 -10.04 2.96
C ALA A 21 0.00 -8.77 3.48
N MET A 22 0.78 -7.85 4.05
CA MET A 22 0.28 -6.56 4.51
C MET A 22 -0.27 -5.70 3.37
N VAL A 23 0.50 -5.50 2.28
CA VAL A 23 0.02 -4.68 1.16
C VAL A 23 -1.14 -5.36 0.44
N GLU A 24 -1.14 -6.69 0.32
CA GLU A 24 -2.26 -7.44 -0.24
C GLU A 24 -3.56 -7.22 0.56
N GLU A 25 -3.48 -7.23 1.89
CA GLU A 25 -4.62 -6.92 2.75
C GLU A 25 -5.07 -5.45 2.61
N LEU A 26 -4.13 -4.52 2.39
CA LEU A 26 -4.48 -3.13 2.04
C LEU A 26 -5.22 -3.05 0.70
N ALA A 27 -4.85 -3.85 -0.30
CA ALA A 27 -5.56 -3.91 -1.57
C ALA A 27 -6.98 -4.46 -1.41
N ALA A 28 -7.15 -5.50 -0.57
CA ALA A 28 -8.48 -6.03 -0.24
C ALA A 28 -9.34 -5.00 0.51
N THR A 29 -8.72 -4.26 1.45
CA THR A 29 -9.37 -3.14 2.16
C THR A 29 -9.80 -2.06 1.17
N ALA A 30 -8.96 -1.72 0.21
CA ALA A 30 -9.28 -0.74 -0.81
C ALA A 30 -10.46 -1.18 -1.70
N ASP A 31 -10.49 -2.46 -2.12
CA ASP A 31 -11.58 -3.02 -2.92
C ASP A 31 -12.93 -3.01 -2.17
N ALA A 32 -12.90 -3.28 -0.87
CA ALA A 32 -14.08 -3.22 0.01
C ALA A 32 -14.59 -1.79 0.26
N ASN A 33 -13.76 -0.77 0.06
CA ASN A 33 -14.08 0.64 0.32
C ASN A 33 -14.19 1.40 -1.01
N GLY A 34 -15.33 1.25 -1.71
CA GLY A 34 -15.51 1.67 -3.10
C GLY A 34 -15.31 3.17 -3.39
N ASP A 35 -15.54 4.07 -2.42
CA ASP A 35 -15.38 5.52 -2.61
C ASP A 35 -14.19 6.11 -1.82
N ARG A 36 -13.73 7.29 -2.25
CA ARG A 36 -12.65 8.03 -1.59
C ARG A 36 -12.92 8.30 -0.10
N ALA A 37 -14.14 8.64 0.29
CA ALA A 37 -14.47 8.95 1.68
C ALA A 37 -14.32 7.72 2.58
N THR A 38 -14.83 6.57 2.13
CA THR A 38 -14.70 5.29 2.84
C THR A 38 -13.25 4.82 2.90
N LEU A 39 -12.51 4.99 1.80
CA LEU A 39 -11.10 4.64 1.75
C LEU A 39 -10.28 5.50 2.71
N ALA A 40 -10.52 6.82 2.75
CA ALA A 40 -9.83 7.73 3.68
C ALA A 40 -10.03 7.33 5.15
N ALA A 41 -11.24 6.89 5.51
CA ALA A 41 -11.53 6.38 6.85
C ALA A 41 -10.85 5.03 7.14
N ALA A 42 -10.67 4.18 6.13
CA ALA A 42 -10.00 2.89 6.26
C ALA A 42 -8.47 2.97 6.22
N THR A 43 -7.89 4.02 5.63
CA THR A 43 -6.44 4.20 5.47
C THR A 43 -5.89 5.33 6.33
N THR A 44 -6.45 5.54 7.53
CA THR A 44 -5.89 6.50 8.48
C THR A 44 -4.53 6.03 9.00
N LYS A 45 -3.74 6.95 9.57
CA LYS A 45 -2.43 6.62 10.15
C LYS A 45 -2.53 5.50 11.19
N ASP A 46 -3.57 5.53 12.04
CA ASP A 46 -3.79 4.50 13.06
C ASP A 46 -4.12 3.15 12.43
N SER A 47 -5.05 3.11 11.46
CA SER A 47 -5.39 1.90 10.72
C SER A 47 -4.19 1.27 10.01
N LEU A 48 -3.29 2.09 9.44
CA LEU A 48 -2.04 1.61 8.84
C LEU A 48 -1.08 1.04 9.90
N VAL A 49 -0.96 1.66 11.07
CA VAL A 49 -0.16 1.14 12.18
C VAL A 49 -0.72 -0.19 12.69
N GLN A 50 -2.03 -0.31 12.84
CA GLN A 50 -2.71 -1.54 13.25
C GLN A 50 -2.52 -2.65 12.22
N LEU A 51 -2.66 -2.31 10.93
CA LEU A 51 -2.39 -3.22 9.82
C LEU A 51 -0.94 -3.74 9.90
N GLY A 52 0.04 -2.84 10.09
CA GLY A 52 1.42 -3.25 10.25
C GLY A 52 1.64 -4.18 11.44
N ALA A 53 1.09 -3.81 12.60
CA ALA A 53 1.20 -4.61 13.82
C ALA A 53 0.62 -6.02 13.65
N LYS A 54 -0.48 -6.17 12.90
CA LYS A 54 -1.10 -7.46 12.58
C LYS A 54 -0.15 -8.38 11.78
N HIS A 55 0.67 -7.80 10.91
CA HIS A 55 1.66 -8.52 10.10
C HIS A 55 3.07 -8.52 10.71
N GLY A 56 3.24 -7.98 11.92
CA GLY A 56 4.56 -7.90 12.59
C GLY A 56 5.49 -6.80 12.06
N VAL A 57 5.05 -5.96 11.13
CA VAL A 57 5.84 -4.86 10.55
C VAL A 57 5.59 -3.54 11.26
N LYS A 58 6.63 -2.72 11.44
CA LYS A 58 6.53 -1.42 12.09
C LYS A 58 7.52 -0.39 11.55
N GLY A 59 7.22 0.88 11.81
CA GLY A 59 8.09 1.99 11.42
C GLY A 59 8.37 2.00 9.92
N ARG A 60 9.65 2.01 9.52
CA ARG A 60 10.04 2.05 8.10
C ARG A 60 9.60 0.80 7.32
N ALA A 61 9.57 -0.37 7.95
CA ALA A 61 9.13 -1.61 7.32
C ALA A 61 7.61 -1.66 7.06
N LEU A 62 6.83 -0.78 7.71
CA LEU A 62 5.40 -0.61 7.46
C LEU A 62 5.17 0.38 6.30
N TYR A 63 5.66 1.60 6.44
CA TYR A 63 5.28 2.68 5.52
C TYR A 63 5.96 2.59 4.15
N ARG A 64 7.18 2.05 4.10
CA ARG A 64 7.95 1.97 2.85
C ARG A 64 7.33 1.02 1.81
N PRO A 65 7.00 -0.25 2.13
CA PRO A 65 6.36 -1.13 1.15
C PRO A 65 4.98 -0.64 0.70
N ILE A 66 4.18 -0.06 1.60
CA ILE A 66 2.87 0.53 1.22
C ILE A 66 3.06 1.63 0.19
N ARG A 67 4.06 2.51 0.37
CA ARG A 67 4.33 3.59 -0.57
C ARG A 67 4.71 3.03 -1.94
N ILE A 68 5.68 2.11 -1.96
CA ILE A 68 6.17 1.52 -3.20
C ILE A 68 5.05 0.77 -3.94
N ALA A 69 4.20 0.02 -3.22
CA ALA A 69 3.07 -0.68 -3.82
C ALA A 69 2.01 0.27 -4.39
N ALA A 70 1.82 1.46 -3.79
CA ALA A 70 0.82 2.44 -4.22
C ALA A 70 1.32 3.40 -5.32
N THR A 71 2.60 3.77 -5.32
CA THR A 71 3.16 4.80 -6.21
C THR A 71 4.34 4.33 -7.06
N GLY A 72 5.01 3.24 -6.68
CA GLY A 72 6.27 2.82 -7.29
C GLY A 72 7.47 3.61 -6.80
N GLU A 73 7.26 4.61 -5.95
CA GLU A 73 8.29 5.52 -5.46
C GLU A 73 8.61 5.25 -3.98
N GLU A 74 9.88 5.38 -3.60
CA GLU A 74 10.30 5.26 -2.20
C GLU A 74 10.00 6.54 -1.38
N HIS A 75 9.85 7.66 -2.07
CA HIS A 75 9.64 8.98 -1.49
C HIS A 75 8.29 9.55 -1.92
N GLY A 76 7.76 10.48 -1.12
CA GLY A 76 6.50 11.14 -1.44
C GLY A 76 5.81 11.68 -0.20
N VAL A 77 4.61 12.21 -0.42
CA VAL A 77 3.74 12.75 0.62
C VAL A 77 3.27 11.65 1.59
N GLU A 78 2.51 12.04 2.61
CA GLU A 78 1.99 11.11 3.60
C GLU A 78 1.00 10.12 3.00
N LEU A 79 1.19 8.83 3.31
CA LEU A 79 0.32 7.74 2.86
C LEU A 79 -1.17 7.93 3.17
N PRO A 80 -1.59 8.32 4.39
CA PRO A 80 -3.02 8.52 4.67
C PRO A 80 -3.67 9.61 3.80
N ILE A 81 -2.88 10.52 3.21
CA ILE A 81 -3.37 11.52 2.24
C ILE A 81 -3.34 10.94 0.82
N LEU A 82 -2.25 10.26 0.45
CA LEU A 82 -2.06 9.77 -0.91
C LEU A 82 -3.00 8.62 -1.29
N LEU A 83 -3.22 7.65 -0.39
CA LEU A 83 -4.05 6.47 -0.66
C LEU A 83 -5.49 6.82 -1.09
N PRO A 84 -6.23 7.70 -0.38
CA PRO A 84 -7.56 8.10 -0.82
C PRO A 84 -7.55 8.93 -2.11
N LEU A 85 -6.47 9.69 -2.40
CA LEU A 85 -6.38 10.46 -3.65
C LEU A 85 -6.23 9.58 -4.89
N LEU A 86 -5.58 8.41 -4.77
CA LEU A 86 -5.52 7.41 -5.85
C LEU A 86 -6.92 6.84 -6.16
N GLY A 87 -7.69 6.61 -5.09
CA GLY A 87 -8.97 5.93 -5.13
C GLY A 87 -8.83 4.41 -5.00
N SER A 88 -9.89 3.79 -4.51
CA SER A 88 -10.01 2.35 -4.19
C SER A 88 -9.52 1.42 -5.28
N ARG A 89 -10.13 1.53 -6.46
CA ARG A 89 -9.86 0.66 -7.61
C ARG A 89 -8.44 0.79 -8.14
N ARG A 90 -7.90 2.02 -8.15
CA ARG A 90 -6.52 2.27 -8.59
C ARG A 90 -5.52 1.74 -7.58
N LEU A 91 -5.72 2.04 -6.30
CA LEU A 91 -4.85 1.56 -5.24
C LEU A 91 -4.75 0.03 -5.24
N ALA A 92 -5.88 -0.67 -5.28
CA ALA A 92 -5.90 -2.13 -5.33
C ALA A 92 -5.19 -2.69 -6.58
N ALA A 93 -5.42 -2.08 -7.75
CA ALA A 93 -4.79 -2.50 -9.00
C ALA A 93 -3.26 -2.32 -8.97
N ARG A 94 -2.78 -1.18 -8.46
CA ARG A 94 -1.34 -0.89 -8.32
C ARG A 94 -0.66 -1.84 -7.37
N ILE A 95 -1.25 -2.10 -6.21
CA ILE A 95 -0.68 -3.04 -5.24
C ILE A 95 -0.55 -4.43 -5.87
N ARG A 96 -1.59 -4.92 -6.54
CA ARG A 96 -1.55 -6.24 -7.20
C ARG A 96 -0.47 -6.27 -8.28
N SER A 97 -0.37 -5.22 -9.09
CA SER A 97 0.70 -5.08 -10.09
C SER A 97 2.09 -5.12 -9.45
N ALA A 98 2.33 -4.32 -8.40
CA ALA A 98 3.59 -4.29 -7.66
C ALA A 98 3.97 -5.67 -7.10
N LEU A 99 3.01 -6.42 -6.58
CA LEU A 99 3.22 -7.78 -6.06
C LEU A 99 3.62 -8.78 -7.15
N THR A 100 3.24 -8.56 -8.42
CA THR A 100 3.69 -9.42 -9.53
C THR A 100 5.13 -9.13 -10.00
N GLN A 101 5.72 -8.02 -9.54
CA GLN A 101 7.03 -7.55 -9.98
C GLN A 101 8.18 -7.97 -9.03
N VAL A 102 7.87 -8.69 -7.94
CA VAL A 102 8.77 -9.04 -6.82
C VAL A 102 8.82 -10.54 -6.57
#